data_AF-A0A9X0LD25-F1
#
_entry.id   AF-A0A9X0LD25-F1
#
_cell.length_a   1.000
_cell.length_b   1.000
_cell.length_c   1.000
_cell.angle_alpha   90.00
_cell.angle_beta   90.00
_cell.angle_gamma   90.00
#
_symmetry.space_group_name_H-M   'P 1'
#
loop_
_entity.id
_entity.type
_entity.pdbx_description
1 polymer ?
#
loop_
_entity_poly.entity_id
_entity_poly.type
_entity_poly.pdbx_seq_one_letter_code
_entity_poly.pdbx_strand_id
1 'polypeptide(L)'
;MSGGPSARPVTRAYAWGMLALLVLAQICYPLTSGTTRARLTVATVVLGYLLSVGHALLSRGPRTAFALIALASGGGFAIEALGVATGFPFGSYDYSGQLGPKLAGVPLIIPLAWTWMTWPAWLVATRLIGGGTAREWWRWPARIGLATLGLATWDLFLDPQMVAEGHWVWRDATPALPGLAGIPVSNYLGWLLFGVLVMTALRPLAGAAVADTDARDRPMYALYLWTYASSVLAHAVFLDLPASALWGGVGMAVIAVPLAVTLLRARRTGDDHAGAELTRADVAA
;
A
#
# COMPACT_ATOMS: atom_id res chain seq x y z
N MET A 1 25.18 8.06 -24.13
CA MET A 1 23.73 7.83 -24.32
C MET A 1 23.36 6.42 -23.86
N SER A 2 23.20 6.21 -22.55
CA SER A 2 22.63 4.98 -22.01
C SER A 2 21.14 5.19 -21.80
N GLY A 3 20.36 5.01 -22.87
CA GLY A 3 18.90 4.98 -22.79
C GLY A 3 18.47 3.79 -21.96
N GLY A 4 18.25 4.00 -20.65
CA GLY A 4 17.60 3.00 -19.81
C GLY A 4 16.28 2.57 -20.46
N PRO A 5 15.88 1.29 -20.34
CA PRO A 5 14.71 0.77 -21.05
C PRO A 5 13.51 1.65 -20.76
N SER A 6 13.13 2.47 -21.74
CA SER A 6 11.97 3.33 -21.61
C SER A 6 10.77 2.45 -21.27
N ALA A 7 10.07 2.81 -20.20
CA ALA A 7 8.81 2.16 -19.85
C ALA A 7 7.97 2.04 -21.12
N ARG A 8 7.54 0.83 -21.49
CA ARG A 8 6.63 0.67 -22.64
C ARG A 8 5.48 1.67 -22.45
N PRO A 9 5.18 2.54 -23.44
CA PRO A 9 4.22 3.63 -23.28
C PRO A 9 2.88 3.18 -22.67
N VAL A 10 2.45 1.97 -23.02
CA VAL A 10 1.25 1.29 -22.50
C VAL A 10 1.28 1.10 -20.97
N THR A 11 2.39 0.59 -20.40
CA THR A 11 2.51 0.36 -18.95
C THR A 11 2.36 1.67 -18.18
N ARG A 12 2.98 2.74 -18.68
CA ARG A 12 2.93 4.07 -18.06
C ARG A 12 1.51 4.66 -18.15
N ALA A 13 0.88 4.61 -19.33
CA ALA A 13 -0.47 5.13 -19.53
C ALA A 13 -1.49 4.39 -18.65
N TYR A 14 -1.42 3.06 -18.60
CA TYR A 14 -2.27 2.24 -17.74
C TYR A 14 -2.15 2.64 -16.26
N ALA A 15 -0.92 2.66 -15.73
CA ALA A 15 -0.70 2.88 -14.30
C ALA A 15 -1.10 4.29 -13.85
N TRP A 16 -0.81 5.33 -14.65
CA TRP A 16 -1.25 6.70 -14.33
C TRP A 16 -2.75 6.88 -14.52
N GLY A 17 -3.37 6.27 -15.54
CA GLY A 17 -4.81 6.33 -15.74
C GLY A 17 -5.59 5.67 -14.60
N MET A 18 -5.19 4.46 -14.21
CA MET A 18 -5.79 3.76 -13.06
C MET A 18 -5.57 4.51 -11.75
N LEU A 19 -4.38 5.09 -11.54
CA LEU A 19 -4.12 5.94 -10.37
C LEU A 19 -5.02 7.17 -10.34
N ALA A 20 -5.23 7.85 -11.48
CA ALA A 20 -6.11 9.01 -11.55
C ALA A 20 -7.56 8.64 -11.17
N LEU A 21 -8.08 7.53 -11.69
CA LEU A 21 -9.43 7.04 -11.33
C LEU A 21 -9.54 6.69 -9.85
N LEU A 22 -8.51 6.05 -9.29
CA LEU A 22 -8.45 5.70 -7.88
C LEU A 22 -8.42 6.95 -6.98
N VAL A 23 -7.60 7.93 -7.32
CA VAL A 23 -7.52 9.23 -6.63
C VAL A 23 -8.89 9.92 -6.66
N LEU A 24 -9.56 9.94 -7.80
CA LEU A 24 -10.92 10.50 -7.92
C LEU A 24 -11.93 9.78 -7.03
N ALA A 25 -11.90 8.45 -7.00
CA ALA A 25 -12.77 7.66 -6.13
C ALA A 25 -12.53 7.98 -4.64
N GLN A 26 -11.26 8.14 -4.23
CA GLN A 26 -10.88 8.50 -2.86
C GLN A 26 -11.28 9.95 -2.50
N ILE A 27 -11.23 10.89 -3.44
CA ILE A 27 -11.71 12.27 -3.23
C ILE A 27 -13.25 12.27 -3.04
N CYS A 28 -13.97 11.46 -3.82
CA CYS A 28 -15.42 11.37 -3.71
C CYS A 28 -15.88 10.69 -2.41
N TYR A 29 -15.08 9.78 -1.84
CA TYR A 29 -15.44 9.01 -0.65
C TYR A 29 -15.93 9.86 0.54
N PRO A 30 -15.13 10.82 1.09
CA PRO A 30 -15.56 11.64 2.23
C PRO A 30 -16.74 12.56 1.90
N LEU A 31 -17.02 12.81 0.62
CA LEU A 31 -18.10 13.70 0.15
C LEU A 31 -19.45 12.98 -0.02
N THR A 32 -19.50 11.67 0.20
CA THR A 32 -20.71 10.85 0.06
C THR A 32 -21.03 10.16 1.38
N SER A 33 -22.20 9.51 1.53
CA SER A 33 -22.57 8.76 2.73
C SER A 33 -23.41 7.52 2.39
N GLY A 34 -23.66 6.65 3.38
CA GLY A 34 -24.53 5.48 3.26
C GLY A 34 -24.13 4.53 2.13
N THR A 35 -25.12 4.06 1.35
CA THR A 35 -24.88 3.08 0.27
C THR A 35 -23.93 3.59 -0.81
N THR A 36 -23.94 4.89 -1.13
CA THR A 36 -23.02 5.46 -2.12
C THR A 36 -21.58 5.39 -1.63
N ARG A 37 -21.34 5.73 -0.36
CA ARG A 37 -20.02 5.61 0.28
C ARG A 37 -19.54 4.15 0.29
N ALA A 38 -20.41 3.20 0.65
CA ALA A 38 -20.08 1.77 0.61
C ALA A 38 -19.70 1.27 -0.80
N ARG A 39 -20.44 1.70 -1.84
CA ARG A 39 -20.08 1.37 -3.24
C ARG A 39 -18.74 1.97 -3.65
N LEU A 40 -18.44 3.20 -3.20
CA LEU A 40 -17.14 3.83 -3.42
C LEU A 40 -16.02 3.11 -2.69
N THR A 41 -16.24 2.56 -1.48
CA THR A 41 -15.27 1.69 -0.80
C THR A 41 -14.90 0.51 -1.68
N VAL A 42 -15.91 -0.22 -2.17
CA VAL A 42 -15.69 -1.38 -3.05
C VAL A 42 -14.98 -0.97 -4.35
N ALA A 43 -15.43 0.13 -4.99
CA ALA A 43 -14.81 0.63 -6.21
C ALA A 43 -13.34 1.04 -5.99
N THR A 44 -13.03 1.69 -4.87
CA THR A 44 -11.66 2.09 -4.49
C THR A 44 -10.77 0.87 -4.35
N VAL A 45 -11.23 -0.18 -3.65
CA VAL A 45 -10.46 -1.42 -3.50
C VAL A 45 -10.25 -2.11 -4.84
N VAL A 46 -11.28 -2.22 -5.68
CA VAL A 46 -11.14 -2.85 -7.01
C VAL A 46 -10.18 -2.06 -7.90
N LEU A 47 -10.29 -0.73 -7.95
CA LEU A 47 -9.38 0.13 -8.73
C LEU A 47 -7.94 0.00 -8.23
N GLY A 48 -7.74 0.00 -6.92
CA GLY A 48 -6.43 -0.21 -6.30
C GLY A 48 -5.84 -1.58 -6.60
N TYR A 49 -6.66 -2.63 -6.50
CA TYR A 49 -6.26 -3.99 -6.85
C TYR A 49 -5.84 -4.09 -8.31
N LEU A 50 -6.66 -3.59 -9.24
CA LEU A 50 -6.36 -3.59 -10.68
C LEU A 50 -5.11 -2.77 -10.98
N LEU A 51 -4.93 -1.62 -10.35
CA LEU A 51 -3.73 -0.80 -10.48
C LEU A 51 -2.48 -1.58 -10.07
N SER A 52 -2.46 -2.18 -8.88
CA SER A 52 -1.30 -2.90 -8.35
C SER A 52 -0.99 -4.19 -9.13
N VAL A 53 -2.00 -5.04 -9.37
CA VAL A 53 -1.84 -6.29 -10.12
C VAL A 53 -1.48 -6.01 -11.58
N GLY A 54 -2.18 -5.08 -12.23
CA GLY A 54 -1.90 -4.69 -13.61
C GLY A 54 -0.51 -4.07 -13.75
N HIS A 55 -0.09 -3.24 -12.80
CA HIS A 55 1.27 -2.71 -12.78
C HIS A 55 2.29 -3.84 -12.61
N ALA A 56 2.13 -4.74 -11.64
CA ALA A 56 3.01 -5.90 -11.46
C ALA A 56 3.11 -6.75 -12.74
N LEU A 57 1.98 -7.06 -13.38
CA LEU A 57 1.91 -7.81 -14.63
C LEU A 57 2.67 -7.11 -15.77
N LEU A 58 2.37 -5.84 -16.02
CA LEU A 58 2.90 -5.10 -17.16
C LEU A 58 4.36 -4.67 -17.00
N SER A 59 4.87 -4.64 -15.77
CA SER A 59 6.24 -4.21 -15.49
C SER A 59 7.20 -5.36 -15.15
N ARG A 60 6.73 -6.41 -14.47
CA ARG A 60 7.54 -7.55 -14.00
C ARG A 60 7.09 -8.90 -14.54
N GLY A 61 5.95 -8.95 -15.23
CA GLY A 61 5.45 -10.16 -15.90
C GLY A 61 4.48 -11.00 -15.07
N PRO A 62 3.90 -12.04 -15.67
CA PRO A 62 2.80 -12.81 -15.08
C PRO A 62 3.20 -13.54 -13.81
N ARG A 63 4.44 -14.00 -13.69
CA ARG A 63 4.94 -14.65 -12.47
C ARG A 63 4.84 -13.74 -11.24
N THR A 64 5.20 -12.46 -11.39
CA THR A 64 5.11 -11.49 -10.29
C THR A 64 3.66 -11.15 -9.95
N ALA A 65 2.80 -10.96 -10.95
CA ALA A 65 1.37 -10.73 -10.72
C ALA A 65 0.70 -11.93 -10.00
N PHE A 66 1.00 -13.15 -10.45
CA PHE A 66 0.52 -14.37 -9.80
C PHE A 66 1.02 -14.47 -8.36
N ALA A 67 2.31 -14.24 -8.12
CA ALA A 67 2.87 -14.26 -6.78
C ALA A 67 2.19 -13.25 -5.84
N LEU A 68 1.96 -12.04 -6.32
CA LEU A 68 1.25 -10.99 -5.58
C LEU A 68 -0.19 -11.42 -5.22
N ILE A 69 -0.95 -11.94 -6.19
CA ILE A 69 -2.32 -12.42 -5.96
C ILE A 69 -2.34 -13.60 -4.98
N ALA A 70 -1.49 -14.61 -5.21
CA ALA A 70 -1.46 -15.81 -4.39
C ALA A 70 -1.10 -15.50 -2.94
N LEU A 71 -0.10 -14.65 -2.71
CA LEU A 71 0.36 -14.32 -1.36
C LEU A 71 -0.58 -13.33 -0.66
N ALA A 72 -0.94 -12.23 -1.30
CA ALA A 72 -1.73 -11.19 -0.65
C ALA A 72 -3.23 -11.50 -0.63
N SER A 73 -3.82 -11.84 -1.79
CA SER A 73 -5.25 -12.19 -1.84
C SER A 73 -5.50 -13.58 -1.26
N GLY A 74 -4.74 -14.58 -1.69
CA GLY A 74 -4.90 -15.96 -1.24
C GLY A 74 -4.51 -16.13 0.24
N GLY A 75 -3.32 -15.66 0.61
CA GLY A 75 -2.86 -15.69 2.00
C GLY A 75 -3.70 -14.82 2.93
N GLY A 76 -4.13 -13.64 2.46
CA GLY A 76 -4.98 -12.72 3.23
C GLY A 76 -6.34 -13.33 3.51
N PHE A 77 -6.95 -13.97 2.51
CA PHE A 77 -8.19 -14.72 2.70
C PHE A 77 -7.99 -15.88 3.69
N ALA A 78 -6.89 -16.62 3.59
CA ALA A 78 -6.62 -17.77 4.47
C ALA A 78 -6.45 -17.37 5.94
N ILE A 79 -5.66 -16.32 6.22
CA ILE A 79 -5.46 -15.85 7.59
C ILE A 79 -6.74 -15.23 8.16
N GLU A 80 -7.55 -14.58 7.32
CA GLU A 80 -8.85 -14.04 7.74
C GLU A 80 -9.87 -15.13 8.03
N ALA A 81 -9.94 -16.16 7.19
CA ALA A 81 -10.80 -17.32 7.45
C ALA A 81 -10.42 -18.01 8.76
N LEU A 82 -9.11 -18.11 9.05
CA LEU A 82 -8.61 -18.59 10.34
C LEU A 82 -9.03 -17.65 11.49
N GLY A 83 -8.89 -16.33 11.31
CA GLY A 83 -9.29 -15.31 12.27
C GLY A 83 -10.78 -15.35 12.62
N VAL A 84 -11.65 -15.42 11.62
CA VAL A 84 -13.11 -15.54 11.81
C VAL A 84 -13.46 -16.87 12.50
N ALA A 85 -12.80 -17.97 12.14
CA ALA A 85 -13.09 -19.28 12.71
C ALA A 85 -12.58 -19.46 14.15
N THR A 86 -11.45 -18.84 14.51
CA THR A 86 -10.74 -19.12 15.77
C THR A 86 -10.59 -17.93 16.71
N GLY A 87 -10.80 -16.70 16.22
CA GLY A 87 -10.48 -15.46 16.92
C GLY A 87 -8.99 -15.11 16.91
N PHE A 88 -8.11 -15.95 16.36
CA PHE A 88 -6.67 -15.66 16.25
C PHE A 88 -6.25 -15.51 14.78
N PRO A 89 -5.43 -14.50 14.41
CA PRO A 89 -4.70 -13.58 15.28
C PRO A 89 -5.43 -12.26 15.61
N PHE A 90 -6.56 -11.98 14.97
CA PHE A 90 -7.15 -10.64 14.95
C PHE A 90 -8.07 -10.31 16.15
N GLY A 91 -8.36 -11.27 17.02
CA GLY A 91 -9.46 -11.19 17.97
C GLY A 91 -10.77 -11.70 17.37
N SER A 92 -11.80 -11.87 18.20
CA SER A 92 -13.14 -12.24 17.73
C SER A 92 -13.90 -11.01 17.25
N TYR A 93 -14.32 -11.02 15.99
CA TYR A 93 -15.03 -9.91 15.38
C TYR A 93 -16.06 -10.41 14.35
N ASP A 94 -17.03 -9.56 14.02
CA ASP A 94 -18.10 -9.88 13.08
C ASP A 94 -18.12 -8.89 11.92
N TYR A 95 -18.04 -9.41 10.69
CA TYR A 95 -18.26 -8.61 9.48
C TYR A 95 -19.75 -8.32 9.26
N SER A 96 -20.07 -7.08 8.90
CA SER A 96 -21.38 -6.72 8.34
C SER A 96 -21.61 -7.35 6.96
N GLY A 97 -22.85 -7.29 6.45
CA GLY A 97 -23.19 -7.77 5.10
C GLY A 97 -22.97 -6.77 3.97
N GLN A 98 -22.42 -5.57 4.25
CA GLN A 98 -22.45 -4.45 3.30
C GLN A 98 -21.30 -4.41 2.30
N LEU A 99 -20.23 -5.17 2.53
CA LEU A 99 -19.02 -5.18 1.71
C LEU A 99 -19.05 -6.20 0.55
N GLY A 100 -20.24 -6.68 0.18
CA GLY A 100 -20.44 -7.61 -0.92
C GLY A 100 -20.37 -9.09 -0.48
N PRO A 101 -20.11 -10.02 -1.41
CA PRO A 101 -20.19 -11.44 -1.15
C PRO A 101 -19.12 -11.90 -0.15
N LYS A 102 -19.53 -12.85 0.71
CA LYS A 102 -18.67 -13.49 1.70
C LYS A 102 -18.35 -14.93 1.29
N LEU A 103 -17.13 -15.36 1.57
CA LEU A 103 -16.72 -16.75 1.50
C LEU A 103 -16.15 -17.14 2.86
N ALA A 104 -16.63 -18.24 3.45
CA ALA A 104 -16.26 -18.66 4.81
C ALA A 104 -16.40 -17.54 5.88
N GLY A 105 -17.40 -16.66 5.72
CA GLY A 105 -17.64 -15.53 6.63
C GLY A 105 -16.83 -14.25 6.33
N VAL A 106 -15.83 -14.32 5.44
CA VAL A 106 -14.94 -13.22 5.09
C VAL A 106 -15.42 -12.52 3.80
N PRO A 107 -15.62 -11.19 3.79
CA PRO A 107 -15.91 -10.45 2.56
C PRO A 107 -14.74 -10.53 1.59
N LEU A 108 -15.02 -10.90 0.34
CA LEU A 108 -13.98 -11.08 -0.68
C LEU A 108 -13.23 -9.79 -1.04
N ILE A 109 -13.74 -8.63 -0.63
CA ILE A 109 -13.09 -7.34 -0.87
C ILE A 109 -11.87 -7.13 0.04
N ILE A 110 -11.83 -7.74 1.23
CA ILE A 110 -10.77 -7.50 2.23
C ILE A 110 -9.40 -7.97 1.73
N PRO A 111 -9.26 -9.21 1.21
CA PRO A 111 -7.96 -9.65 0.70
C PRO A 111 -7.50 -8.85 -0.53
N LEU A 112 -8.44 -8.29 -1.31
CA LEU A 112 -8.12 -7.43 -2.45
C LEU A 112 -7.57 -6.07 -1.99
N ALA A 113 -8.09 -5.51 -0.90
CA ALA A 113 -7.60 -4.26 -0.31
C ALA A 113 -6.14 -4.41 0.14
N TRP A 114 -5.82 -5.51 0.81
CA TRP A 114 -4.44 -5.81 1.20
C TRP A 114 -3.51 -6.00 0.00
N THR A 115 -3.99 -6.64 -1.06
CA THR A 115 -3.24 -6.83 -2.31
C THR A 115 -2.92 -5.51 -2.99
N TRP A 116 -3.88 -4.57 -3.01
CA TRP A 116 -3.68 -3.22 -3.53
C TRP A 116 -2.48 -2.54 -2.86
N MET A 117 -2.39 -2.55 -1.52
CA MET A 117 -1.34 -1.83 -0.80
C MET A 117 -0.01 -2.59 -0.69
N THR A 118 -0.03 -3.92 -0.84
CA THR A 118 1.18 -4.77 -0.75
C THR A 118 2.23 -4.38 -1.80
N TRP A 119 1.80 -4.19 -3.05
CA TRP A 119 2.71 -3.90 -4.16
C TRP A 119 3.43 -2.54 -4.07
N PRO A 120 2.75 -1.40 -3.84
CA PRO A 120 3.43 -0.12 -3.62
C PRO A 120 4.31 -0.15 -2.37
N ALA A 121 3.89 -0.78 -1.26
CA ALA A 121 4.73 -0.91 -0.06
C ALA A 121 6.05 -1.64 -0.36
N TRP A 122 6.00 -2.74 -1.12
CA TRP A 122 7.19 -3.45 -1.56
C TRP A 122 8.13 -2.60 -2.42
N LEU A 123 7.59 -1.89 -3.42
CA LEU A 123 8.40 -1.07 -4.33
C LEU A 123 9.01 0.13 -3.61
N VAL A 124 8.28 0.76 -2.69
CA VAL A 124 8.80 1.84 -1.85
C VAL A 124 9.95 1.36 -0.97
N ALA A 125 9.78 0.24 -0.27
CA ALA A 125 10.86 -0.35 0.54
C ALA A 125 12.09 -0.71 -0.31
N THR A 126 11.87 -1.28 -1.49
CA THR A 126 12.94 -1.60 -2.45
C THR A 126 13.71 -0.35 -2.87
N ARG A 127 12.99 0.75 -3.14
CA ARG A 127 13.58 2.04 -3.51
C ARG A 127 14.42 2.65 -2.38
N LEU A 128 13.93 2.59 -1.14
CA LEU A 128 14.61 3.16 0.03
C LEU A 128 15.91 2.40 0.38
N ILE A 129 15.91 1.07 0.23
CA ILE A 129 17.09 0.24 0.49
C ILE A 129 18.09 0.27 -0.68
N GLY A 130 17.61 0.40 -1.92
CA GLY A 130 18.45 0.33 -3.12
C GLY A 130 19.46 1.48 -3.28
N GLY A 131 19.27 2.61 -2.59
CA GLY A 131 20.11 3.81 -2.74
C GLY A 131 21.33 3.93 -1.83
N GLY A 132 21.61 2.95 -0.95
CA GLY A 132 22.64 3.06 0.10
C GLY A 132 23.85 2.12 -0.03
N THR A 133 24.90 2.42 0.73
CA THR A 133 26.11 1.57 0.91
C THR A 133 25.90 0.39 1.87
N ALA A 134 24.63 0.11 2.23
CA ALA A 134 24.30 -0.94 3.19
C ALA A 134 24.88 -2.29 2.75
N ARG A 135 25.48 -3.01 3.73
CA ARG A 135 26.05 -4.34 3.53
C ARG A 135 24.98 -5.29 2.96
N GLU A 136 25.36 -6.09 1.97
CA GLU A 136 24.44 -6.93 1.20
C GLU A 136 23.55 -7.82 2.07
N TRP A 137 24.10 -8.38 3.16
CA TRP A 137 23.37 -9.25 4.10
C TRP A 137 22.22 -8.54 4.86
N TRP A 138 22.30 -7.22 5.08
CA TRP A 138 21.26 -6.46 5.80
C TRP A 138 20.16 -5.93 4.88
N ARG A 139 20.45 -5.78 3.58
CA ARG A 139 19.49 -5.19 2.61
C ARG A 139 18.18 -5.94 2.57
N TRP A 140 18.24 -7.26 2.66
CA TRP A 140 17.05 -8.08 2.49
C TRP A 140 16.13 -8.03 3.74
N PRO A 141 16.62 -8.31 4.97
CA PRO A 141 15.82 -8.10 6.18
C PRO A 141 15.27 -6.68 6.32
N ALA A 142 16.07 -5.65 6.00
CA ALA A 142 15.63 -4.26 6.08
C ALA A 142 14.48 -3.95 5.11
N ARG A 143 14.53 -4.48 3.88
CA ARG A 143 13.44 -4.32 2.91
C ARG A 143 12.17 -5.04 3.35
N ILE A 144 12.27 -6.24 3.93
CA ILE A 144 11.11 -6.94 4.51
C ILE A 144 10.50 -6.05 5.61
N GLY A 145 11.31 -5.60 6.56
CA GLY A 145 10.84 -4.74 7.65
C GLY A 145 10.15 -3.46 7.16
N LEU A 146 10.77 -2.72 6.24
CA LEU A 146 10.19 -1.50 5.70
C LEU A 146 8.92 -1.76 4.86
N ALA A 147 8.87 -2.84 4.08
CA ALA A 147 7.70 -3.18 3.28
C ALA A 147 6.53 -3.60 4.18
N THR A 148 6.80 -4.42 5.20
CA THR A 148 5.82 -4.83 6.21
C THR A 148 5.28 -3.62 6.96
N LEU A 149 6.15 -2.76 7.49
CA LEU A 149 5.72 -1.54 8.16
C LEU A 149 4.93 -0.64 7.22
N GLY A 150 5.40 -0.48 5.98
CA GLY A 150 4.73 0.36 4.99
C GLY A 150 3.34 -0.13 4.59
N LEU A 151 3.08 -1.43 4.71
CA LEU A 151 1.77 -2.04 4.51
C LEU A 151 0.91 -1.97 5.78
N ALA A 152 1.37 -2.57 6.88
CA ALA A 152 0.56 -2.75 8.09
C ALA A 152 0.21 -1.43 8.80
N THR A 153 1.03 -0.37 8.66
CA THR A 153 0.69 0.94 9.24
C THR A 153 -0.48 1.63 8.54
N TRP A 154 -0.88 1.16 7.34
CA TRP A 154 -2.09 1.63 6.69
C TRP A 154 -3.36 1.20 7.42
N ASP A 155 -3.33 0.08 8.15
CA ASP A 155 -4.49 -0.41 8.92
C ASP A 155 -4.88 0.52 10.07
N LEU A 156 -3.94 1.34 10.55
CA LEU A 156 -4.22 2.42 11.51
C LEU A 156 -5.14 3.51 10.92
N PHE A 157 -5.37 3.52 9.61
CA PHE A 157 -6.41 4.29 8.93
C PHE A 157 -7.60 3.42 8.51
N LEU A 158 -7.32 2.27 7.88
CA LEU A 158 -8.35 1.40 7.31
C LEU A 158 -9.31 0.90 8.40
N ASP A 159 -8.80 0.30 9.48
CA ASP A 159 -9.67 -0.30 10.50
C ASP A 159 -10.54 0.73 11.21
N PRO A 160 -10.03 1.89 11.70
CA PRO A 160 -10.88 2.90 12.32
C PRO A 160 -11.95 3.43 11.37
N GLN A 161 -11.63 3.62 10.09
CA GLN A 161 -12.59 4.05 9.08
C GLN A 161 -13.70 3.00 8.87
N MET A 162 -13.33 1.73 8.77
CA MET A 162 -14.30 0.66 8.51
C MET A 162 -15.17 0.35 9.75
N VAL A 163 -14.61 0.47 10.96
CA VAL A 163 -15.38 0.38 12.22
C VAL A 163 -16.35 1.53 12.36
N ALA A 164 -15.92 2.77 12.05
CA ALA A 164 -16.79 3.95 12.11
C ALA A 164 -17.99 3.84 11.14
N GLU A 165 -17.81 3.19 9.99
CA GLU A 165 -18.87 2.88 9.03
C GLU A 165 -19.71 1.64 9.40
N GLY A 166 -19.38 0.96 10.50
CA GLY A 166 -20.08 -0.25 10.95
C GLY A 166 -19.85 -1.46 10.03
N HIS A 167 -18.75 -1.48 9.27
CA HIS A 167 -18.44 -2.59 8.37
C HIS A 167 -18.00 -3.85 9.11
N TRP A 168 -17.39 -3.71 10.28
CA TRP A 168 -17.13 -4.78 11.22
C TRP A 168 -16.98 -4.24 12.64
N VAL A 169 -17.19 -5.10 13.63
CA VAL A 169 -17.08 -4.77 15.05
C VAL A 169 -16.38 -5.91 15.79
N TRP A 170 -15.40 -5.58 16.62
CA TRP A 170 -14.76 -6.52 17.53
C TRP A 170 -15.61 -6.74 18.78
N ARG A 171 -15.72 -8.00 19.22
CA ARG A 171 -16.44 -8.36 20.46
C ARG A 171 -15.64 -7.95 21.69
N ASP A 172 -14.33 -8.20 21.65
CA ASP A 172 -13.38 -7.82 22.70
C ASP A 172 -12.22 -7.05 22.06
N ALA A 173 -12.17 -5.74 22.31
CA ALA A 173 -11.19 -4.84 21.71
C ALA A 173 -10.01 -4.49 22.65
N THR A 174 -9.86 -5.17 23.79
CA THR A 174 -8.82 -4.86 24.78
C THR A 174 -7.65 -5.84 24.75
N PRO A 175 -6.38 -5.37 24.84
CA PRO A 175 -5.96 -3.97 24.92
C PRO A 175 -6.09 -3.26 23.55
N ALA A 176 -6.39 -1.97 23.56
CA ALA A 176 -6.46 -1.09 22.38
C ALA A 176 -5.42 0.03 22.45
N LEU A 177 -5.11 0.62 21.30
CA LEU A 177 -4.33 1.87 21.26
C LEU A 177 -5.18 3.04 21.78
N PRO A 178 -4.58 4.05 22.46
CA PRO A 178 -5.28 5.24 22.90
C PRO A 178 -6.03 5.92 21.74
N GLY A 179 -7.34 6.13 21.94
CA GLY A 179 -8.23 6.72 20.93
C GLY A 179 -8.72 5.77 19.82
N LEU A 180 -8.30 4.50 19.82
CA LEU A 180 -8.73 3.46 18.87
C LEU A 180 -9.41 2.28 19.58
N ALA A 181 -10.26 2.57 20.56
CA ALA A 181 -10.80 1.58 21.51
C ALA A 181 -11.65 0.45 20.90
N GLY A 182 -12.11 0.59 19.65
CA GLY A 182 -12.89 -0.43 18.95
C GLY A 182 -12.07 -1.52 18.27
N ILE A 183 -10.73 -1.45 18.31
CA ILE A 183 -9.83 -2.34 17.57
C ILE A 183 -8.72 -2.85 18.51
N PRO A 184 -8.61 -4.17 18.74
CA PRO A 184 -7.59 -4.72 19.62
C PRO A 184 -6.20 -4.60 19.01
N VAL A 185 -5.18 -4.43 19.85
CA VAL A 185 -3.76 -4.41 19.45
C VAL A 185 -3.36 -5.70 18.73
N SER A 186 -3.98 -6.83 19.08
CA SER A 186 -3.76 -8.12 18.41
C SER A 186 -4.06 -8.07 16.91
N ASN A 187 -5.05 -7.28 16.48
CA ASN A 187 -5.34 -7.10 15.07
C ASN A 187 -4.14 -6.51 14.30
N TYR A 188 -3.60 -5.38 14.77
CA TYR A 188 -2.43 -4.75 14.15
C TYR A 188 -1.20 -5.65 14.19
N LEU A 189 -1.00 -6.42 15.29
CA LEU A 189 0.08 -7.39 15.39
C LEU A 189 -0.11 -8.58 14.43
N GLY A 190 -1.34 -9.05 14.23
CA GLY A 190 -1.69 -10.09 13.29
C GLY A 190 -1.39 -9.67 11.85
N TRP A 191 -1.76 -8.45 11.48
CA TRP A 191 -1.45 -7.88 10.18
C TRP A 191 0.04 -7.61 9.99
N LEU A 192 0.77 -7.18 11.03
CA LEU A 192 2.23 -7.09 10.99
C LEU A 192 2.87 -8.46 10.73
N LEU A 193 2.43 -9.51 11.44
CA LEU A 193 2.90 -10.87 11.24
C LEU A 193 2.62 -11.35 9.81
N PHE A 194 1.39 -11.17 9.33
CA PHE A 194 1.01 -11.52 7.97
C PHE A 194 1.84 -10.75 6.93
N GLY A 195 2.07 -9.46 7.15
CA GLY A 195 2.94 -8.64 6.30
C GLY A 195 4.36 -9.19 6.24
N VAL A 196 4.97 -9.61 7.36
CA VAL A 196 6.29 -10.27 7.35
C VAL A 196 6.26 -11.52 6.47
N LEU A 197 5.23 -12.37 6.60
CA LEU A 197 5.11 -13.61 5.82
C LEU A 197 5.00 -13.32 4.31
N VAL A 198 4.10 -12.42 3.91
CA VAL A 198 3.90 -12.02 2.51
C VAL A 198 5.16 -11.42 1.93
N MET A 199 5.77 -10.46 2.63
CA MET A 199 6.96 -9.77 2.13
C MET A 199 8.15 -10.73 2.02
N THR A 200 8.34 -11.64 2.98
CA THR A 200 9.39 -12.67 2.93
C THR A 200 9.21 -13.61 1.74
N ALA A 201 7.97 -14.05 1.48
CA ALA A 201 7.66 -15.00 0.41
C ALA A 201 7.61 -14.37 -0.99
N LEU A 202 7.44 -13.05 -1.09
CA LEU A 202 7.23 -12.37 -2.37
C LEU A 202 8.40 -12.53 -3.34
N ARG A 203 9.64 -12.27 -2.92
CA ARG A 203 10.81 -12.39 -3.82
C ARG A 203 11.07 -13.83 -4.28
N PRO A 204 11.08 -14.86 -3.41
CA PRO A 204 11.22 -16.25 -3.85
C PRO A 204 10.17 -16.67 -4.89
N LEU A 205 8.92 -16.24 -4.72
CA LEU A 205 7.83 -16.62 -5.62
C LEU A 205 7.83 -15.80 -6.92
N ALA A 206 7.99 -14.47 -6.82
CA ALA A 206 7.95 -13.54 -7.94
C ALA A 206 9.23 -13.53 -8.80
N GLY A 207 10.37 -13.93 -8.23
CA GLY A 207 11.68 -13.97 -8.91
C GLY A 207 12.50 -12.68 -8.76
N ALA A 208 13.63 -12.60 -9.46
CA ALA A 208 14.57 -11.48 -9.34
C ALA A 208 14.00 -10.12 -9.83
N ALA A 209 12.94 -10.13 -10.63
CA ALA A 209 12.33 -8.92 -11.19
C ALA A 209 11.77 -7.95 -10.14
N VAL A 210 11.52 -8.42 -8.91
CA VAL A 210 11.06 -7.58 -7.78
C VAL A 210 12.21 -7.06 -6.92
N ALA A 211 13.46 -7.40 -7.25
CA ALA A 211 14.62 -7.02 -6.44
C ALA A 211 15.02 -5.55 -6.61
N ASP A 212 14.63 -4.94 -7.73
CA ASP A 212 15.02 -3.60 -8.15
C ASP A 212 13.80 -2.73 -8.54
N THR A 213 14.06 -1.42 -8.61
CA THR A 213 13.06 -0.42 -9.00
C THR A 213 13.58 0.47 -10.11
N ASP A 214 12.67 1.00 -10.92
CA ASP A 214 12.99 1.88 -12.04
C ASP A 214 11.91 2.96 -12.25
N ALA A 215 12.03 3.74 -13.33
CA ALA A 215 11.11 4.84 -13.63
C ALA A 215 9.64 4.41 -13.82
N ARG A 216 9.37 3.12 -14.10
CA ARG A 216 8.01 2.57 -14.21
C ARG A 216 7.26 2.63 -12.90
N ASP A 217 7.96 2.63 -11.76
CA ASP A 217 7.37 2.54 -10.42
C ASP A 217 6.85 3.87 -9.85
N ARG A 218 7.08 4.98 -10.58
CA ARG A 218 6.64 6.32 -10.16
C ARG A 218 5.14 6.41 -9.79
N PRO A 219 4.20 5.77 -10.52
CA PRO A 219 2.79 5.74 -10.11
C PRO A 219 2.58 5.03 -8.77
N MET A 220 3.37 3.99 -8.44
CA MET A 220 3.26 3.26 -7.18
C MET A 220 3.79 4.11 -6.01
N TYR A 221 4.83 4.91 -6.24
CA TYR A 221 5.30 5.88 -5.25
C TYR A 221 4.29 7.01 -5.03
N ALA A 222 3.72 7.52 -6.13
CA ALA A 222 2.68 8.54 -6.08
C ALA A 222 1.44 8.03 -5.35
N LEU A 223 1.02 6.79 -5.62
CA LEU A 223 -0.05 6.11 -4.89
C LEU A 223 0.25 6.04 -3.40
N TYR A 224 1.45 5.58 -3.00
CA TYR A 224 1.80 5.46 -1.58
C TYR A 224 1.76 6.81 -0.84
N LEU A 225 2.36 7.85 -1.45
CA LEU A 225 2.35 9.21 -0.89
C LEU A 225 0.95 9.82 -0.87
N TRP A 226 0.15 9.56 -1.90
CA TRP A 226 -1.24 9.99 -1.94
C TRP A 226 -2.06 9.30 -0.85
N THR A 227 -1.99 7.98 -0.71
CA THR A 227 -2.66 7.24 0.37
C THR A 227 -2.26 7.79 1.73
N TYR A 228 -0.98 8.07 1.96
CA TYR A 228 -0.54 8.71 3.20
C TYR A 228 -1.19 10.08 3.43
N ALA A 229 -1.03 11.01 2.49
CA ALA A 229 -1.49 12.39 2.66
C ALA A 229 -3.02 12.49 2.70
N SER A 230 -3.70 11.75 1.82
CA SER A 230 -5.17 11.73 1.74
C SER A 230 -5.80 11.07 2.95
N SER A 231 -5.26 9.98 3.50
CA SER A 231 -5.78 9.37 4.73
C SER A 231 -5.59 10.30 5.94
N VAL A 232 -4.42 10.93 6.10
CA VAL A 232 -4.22 11.91 7.18
C VAL A 232 -5.27 13.03 7.10
N LEU A 233 -5.49 13.59 5.90
CA LEU A 233 -6.47 14.64 5.68
C LEU A 233 -7.91 14.16 5.91
N ALA A 234 -8.28 13.01 5.33
CA ALA A 234 -9.62 12.44 5.43
C ALA A 234 -9.99 12.17 6.89
N HIS A 235 -9.12 11.49 7.63
CA HIS A 235 -9.37 11.14 9.03
C HIS A 235 -9.37 12.34 9.97
N ALA A 236 -8.51 13.34 9.72
CA ALA A 236 -8.44 14.54 10.56
C ALA A 236 -9.57 15.53 10.31
N VAL A 237 -10.06 15.66 9.07
CA VAL A 237 -10.96 16.75 8.66
C VAL A 237 -12.36 16.28 8.28
N PHE A 238 -12.49 15.12 7.64
CA PHE A 238 -13.76 14.71 7.02
C PHE A 238 -14.46 13.56 7.75
N LEU A 239 -13.71 12.69 8.42
CA LEU A 239 -14.25 11.45 9.01
C LEU A 239 -14.36 11.50 10.55
N ASP A 240 -13.91 12.59 11.19
CA ASP A 240 -13.89 12.75 12.65
C ASP A 240 -13.14 11.62 13.38
N LEU A 241 -11.98 11.24 12.85
CA LEU A 241 -11.11 10.18 13.37
C LEU A 241 -9.71 10.71 13.74
N PRO A 242 -9.58 11.69 14.66
CA PRO A 242 -8.30 12.35 14.94
C PRO A 242 -7.24 11.40 15.52
N ALA A 243 -7.64 10.41 16.34
CA ALA A 243 -6.71 9.42 16.86
C ALA A 243 -6.11 8.53 15.76
N SER A 244 -6.94 8.13 14.79
CA SER A 244 -6.49 7.39 13.61
C SER A 244 -5.60 8.25 12.72
N ALA A 245 -5.95 9.53 12.53
CA ALA A 245 -5.11 10.47 11.80
C ALA A 245 -3.71 10.60 12.41
N LEU A 246 -3.62 10.64 13.75
CA LEU A 246 -2.35 10.69 14.48
C LEU A 246 -1.57 9.38 14.38
N TRP A 247 -2.18 8.25 14.74
CA TRP A 247 -1.49 6.95 14.75
C TRP A 247 -1.06 6.52 13.35
N GLY A 248 -1.96 6.57 12.38
CA GLY A 248 -1.66 6.28 10.99
C GLY A 248 -0.68 7.30 10.40
N GLY A 249 -0.83 8.58 10.75
CA GLY A 249 0.06 9.65 10.32
C GLY A 249 1.50 9.44 10.77
N VAL A 250 1.70 9.10 12.05
CA VAL A 250 3.03 8.78 12.60
C VAL A 250 3.56 7.46 12.05
N GLY A 251 2.72 6.43 11.98
CA GLY A 251 3.10 5.09 11.50
C GLY A 251 3.58 5.10 10.05
N MET A 252 2.76 5.62 9.13
CA MET A 252 3.11 5.67 7.71
C MET A 252 4.19 6.72 7.40
N ALA A 253 4.37 7.76 8.23
CA ALA A 253 5.43 8.76 8.02
C ALA A 253 6.84 8.14 8.00
N VAL A 254 7.06 7.05 8.74
CA VAL A 254 8.32 6.30 8.76
C VAL A 254 8.76 5.87 7.35
N ILE A 255 7.81 5.65 6.45
CA ILE A 255 8.06 5.24 5.06
C ILE A 255 7.82 6.40 4.09
N ALA A 256 6.73 7.13 4.26
CA ALA A 256 6.31 8.20 3.35
C ALA A 256 7.30 9.38 3.33
N VAL A 257 7.82 9.81 4.49
CA VAL A 257 8.73 10.95 4.56
C VAL A 257 10.08 10.63 3.92
N PRO A 258 10.78 9.51 4.25
CA PRO A 258 12.01 9.14 3.56
C PRO A 258 11.81 8.94 2.05
N LEU A 259 10.66 8.39 1.63
CA LEU A 259 10.34 8.25 0.21
C LEU A 259 10.26 9.62 -0.48
N ALA A 260 9.51 10.56 0.09
CA ALA A 260 9.39 11.92 -0.45
C ALA A 260 10.75 12.61 -0.54
N VAL A 261 11.57 12.54 0.52
CA VAL A 261 12.93 13.11 0.54
C VAL A 261 13.81 12.47 -0.55
N THR A 262 13.76 11.14 -0.69
CA THR A 262 14.53 10.40 -1.70
C THR A 262 14.15 10.82 -3.12
N LEU A 263 12.86 10.99 -3.38
CA LEU A 263 12.36 11.42 -4.69
C LEU A 263 12.70 12.88 -5.00
N LEU A 264 12.64 13.77 -4.00
CA LEU A 264 13.01 15.18 -4.15
C LEU A 264 14.52 15.34 -4.43
N ARG A 265 15.36 14.60 -3.72
CA ARG A 265 16.82 14.61 -3.95
C ARG A 265 17.17 14.12 -5.35
N ALA A 266 16.54 13.04 -5.82
CA ALA A 266 16.78 12.49 -7.14
C ALA A 266 16.39 13.45 -8.28
N ARG A 267 15.37 14.30 -8.08
CA ARG A 267 15.00 15.36 -9.04
C ARG A 267 16.08 16.43 -9.12
N ARG A 268 16.51 16.98 -7.97
CA ARG A 268 17.54 18.02 -7.90
C ARG A 268 18.84 17.59 -8.60
N THR A 269 19.31 16.38 -8.32
CA THR A 269 20.51 15.86 -8.98
C THR A 269 20.34 15.71 -10.49
N GLY A 270 19.14 15.36 -10.96
CA GLY A 270 18.85 15.27 -12.40
C GLY A 270 18.86 16.65 -13.08
N ASP A 271 18.28 17.65 -12.42
CA ASP A 271 18.24 19.03 -12.90
C ASP A 271 19.67 19.64 -12.95
N ASP A 272 20.50 19.38 -11.94
CA ASP A 272 21.90 19.83 -11.88
C ASP A 272 22.73 19.24 -13.04
N HIS A 273 22.55 17.96 -13.37
CA HIS A 273 23.26 17.32 -14.47
C HIS A 273 22.80 17.85 -15.84
N ALA A 274 21.49 18.05 -16.02
CA ALA A 274 20.94 18.62 -17.26
C ALA A 274 21.42 20.07 -17.49
N GLY A 275 21.46 20.89 -16.44
CA GLY A 275 21.99 22.25 -16.50
C GLY A 275 23.49 22.30 -16.84
N ALA A 276 24.27 21.38 -16.28
CA ALA A 276 25.70 21.26 -16.57
C ALA A 276 25.98 20.79 -18.01
N GLU A 277 25.16 19.90 -18.58
CA GLU A 277 25.27 19.48 -19.99
C GLU A 277 24.93 20.61 -20.97
N LEU A 278 23.87 21.39 -20.70
CA LEU A 278 23.51 22.56 -21.50
C LEU A 278 24.62 23.62 -21.49
N THR A 279 25.18 23.90 -20.31
CA THR A 279 26.28 24.86 -20.17
C THR A 279 27.54 24.43 -20.94
N ARG A 280 27.85 23.12 -20.98
CA ARG A 280 28.97 22.60 -21.78
C ARG A 280 28.70 22.65 -23.28
N ALA A 281 27.47 22.43 -23.71
CA ALA A 281 27.09 22.54 -25.12
C ALA A 281 27.20 23.99 -25.62
N ASP A 282 26.79 24.97 -24.79
CA ASP A 282 26.86 26.39 -25.11
C ASP A 282 28.30 26.94 -25.14
N VAL A 283 29.21 26.39 -24.33
CA VAL A 283 30.64 26.76 -24.33
C VAL A 283 31.42 26.13 -25.50
N ALA A 284 30.86 25.07 -26.11
CA ALA A 284 31.47 24.37 -27.24
C ALA A 284 30.99 24.88 -28.62
N ALA A 285 30.02 25.80 -28.65
CA ALA A 285 29.48 26.45 -29.85
C ALA A 285 30.11 27.84 -30.05
#